data_AF-A0A948I1E6-F1
#
_entry.id   AF-A0A948I1E6-F1
#
_cell.length_a   1.000
_cell.length_b   1.000
_cell.length_c   1.000
_cell.angle_alpha   90.00
_cell.angle_beta   90.00
_cell.angle_gamma   90.00
#
_symmetry.space_group_name_H-M   'P 1'
#
loop_
_entity.id
_entity.type
_entity.pdbx_description
1 polymer ?
#
loop_
_entity_poly.entity_id
_entity_poly.type
_entity_poly.pdbx_seq_one_letter_code
_entity_poly.pdbx_strand_id
1 'polypeptide(L)'
;SDFERKGNHWLELTRNWILEANQAKNLALQENFSEMKNFLKKIGSNRRLAAGRLEIDFKKPFDLLAKLPAEARGEAPSEATNSIWWT
;
A
#
# COMPACT_ATOMS: atom_id res chain seq x y z
N SER A 1 0.57 -22.55 23.87
CA SER A 1 -0.01 -21.30 23.34
C SER A 1 1.12 -20.28 23.29
N ASP A 2 1.67 -20.02 22.10
CA ASP A 2 2.86 -19.18 21.90
C ASP A 2 2.50 -17.77 21.39
N PHE A 3 1.19 -17.48 21.34
CA PHE A 3 0.62 -16.24 20.80
C PHE A 3 0.99 -15.00 21.65
N GLU A 4 1.28 -15.18 22.94
CA GLU A 4 1.45 -14.07 23.89
C GLU A 4 2.91 -13.66 24.15
N ARG A 5 3.92 -14.45 23.73
CA ARG A 5 5.33 -14.09 23.96
C ARG A 5 5.87 -13.02 22.99
N LYS A 6 5.14 -12.68 21.91
CA LYS A 6 5.56 -11.73 20.84
C LYS A 6 4.45 -10.75 20.43
N GLY A 7 3.69 -10.23 21.39
CA GLY A 7 2.51 -9.39 21.15
C GLY A 7 2.69 -8.14 20.26
N ASN A 8 3.91 -7.67 20.02
CA ASN A 8 4.18 -6.47 19.20
C ASN A 8 4.48 -6.75 17.72
N HIS A 9 4.53 -8.02 17.30
CA HIS A 9 4.96 -8.35 15.93
C HIS A 9 3.99 -7.84 14.85
N TRP A 10 2.68 -7.79 15.14
CA TRP A 10 1.69 -7.26 14.20
C TRP A 10 1.82 -5.74 14.00
N LEU A 11 2.24 -5.00 15.03
CA LEU A 11 2.55 -3.57 14.93
C LEU A 11 3.74 -3.32 14.01
N GLU A 12 4.75 -4.19 14.09
CA GLU A 12 5.93 -4.13 13.23
C GLU A 12 5.57 -4.40 11.77
N LEU A 13 4.74 -5.42 11.50
CA LEU A 13 4.24 -5.70 10.15
C LEU A 13 3.45 -4.51 9.58
N THR A 14 2.59 -3.90 10.38
CA THR A 14 1.80 -2.73 9.98
C THR A 14 2.69 -1.51 9.72
N ARG A 15 3.66 -1.24 10.60
CA ARG A 15 4.65 -0.17 10.42
C ARG A 15 5.43 -0.36 9.11
N ASN A 16 5.94 -1.55 8.86
CA ASN A 16 6.70 -1.84 7.65
C ASN A 16 5.86 -1.64 6.39
N TRP A 17 4.60 -2.06 6.41
CA TRP A 17 3.68 -1.84 5.30
C TRP A 17 3.43 -0.35 5.03
N ILE A 18 3.23 0.47 6.06
CA ILE A 18 3.07 1.92 5.92
C ILE A 18 4.33 2.55 5.29
N LEU A 19 5.52 2.13 5.72
CA LEU A 19 6.79 2.60 5.16
C LEU A 19 6.93 2.25 3.67
N GLU A 20 6.59 1.03 3.28
CA GLU A 20 6.61 0.60 1.88
C GLU A 20 5.58 1.36 1.02
N ALA A 21 4.39 1.64 1.57
CA ALA A 21 3.38 2.45 0.88
C ALA A 21 3.87 3.90 0.65
N ASN A 22 4.53 4.50 1.63
CA ASN A 22 5.13 5.83 1.49
C ASN A 22 6.27 5.83 0.47
N GLN A 23 7.07 4.75 0.40
CA GLN A 23 8.07 4.58 -0.65
C GLN A 23 7.41 4.57 -2.04
N ALA A 24 6.28 3.87 -2.21
CA ALA A 24 5.55 3.88 -3.49
C ALA A 24 5.11 5.29 -3.91
N LYS A 25 4.62 6.11 -2.95
CA LYS A 25 4.28 7.53 -3.20
C LYS A 25 5.50 8.31 -3.69
N ASN A 26 6.64 8.18 -3.00
CA ASN A 26 7.86 8.88 -3.37
C ASN A 26 8.39 8.47 -4.75
N LEU A 27 8.37 7.17 -5.06
CA LEU A 27 8.78 6.67 -6.37
C LEU A 27 7.90 7.21 -7.50
N ALA A 28 6.59 7.34 -7.26
CA ALA A 28 5.66 7.94 -8.21
C ALA A 28 5.93 9.44 -8.41
N LEU A 29 6.19 10.19 -7.34
CA LEU A 29 6.53 11.62 -7.40
C LEU A 29 7.85 11.90 -8.12
N GLN A 30 8.81 10.98 -8.00
CA GLN A 30 10.12 11.08 -8.66
C GLN A 30 10.10 10.58 -10.11
N GLU A 31 8.97 10.05 -10.59
CA GLU A 31 8.85 9.41 -11.91
C GLU A 31 9.91 8.31 -12.15
N ASN A 32 10.35 7.62 -11.09
CA ASN A 32 11.39 6.61 -11.18
C ASN A 32 10.82 5.26 -11.66
N PHE A 33 10.56 5.15 -12.96
CA PHE A 33 9.89 3.98 -13.56
C PHE A 33 10.61 2.65 -13.33
N SER A 34 11.95 2.66 -13.23
CA SER A 34 12.74 1.46 -12.94
C SER A 34 12.43 0.93 -11.56
N GLU A 35 12.49 1.79 -10.55
CA GLU A 35 12.21 1.41 -9.17
C GLU A 35 10.72 1.14 -8.93
N MET A 36 9.82 1.85 -9.61
CA MET A 36 8.39 1.51 -9.59
C MET A 36 8.13 0.09 -10.10
N LYS A 37 8.79 -0.32 -11.20
CA LYS A 37 8.68 -1.69 -11.72
C LYS A 37 9.21 -2.71 -10.69
N ASN A 38 10.36 -2.44 -10.07
CA ASN A 38 10.94 -3.31 -9.05
C ASN A 38 10.03 -3.42 -7.82
N PHE A 39 9.45 -2.31 -7.38
CA PHE A 39 8.49 -2.24 -6.28
C PHE A 39 7.27 -3.11 -6.56
N LEU A 40 6.63 -2.96 -7.73
CA LEU A 40 5.47 -3.77 -8.12
C LEU A 40 5.78 -5.27 -8.12
N LYS A 41 6.97 -5.66 -8.58
CA LYS A 41 7.43 -7.06 -8.52
C LYS A 41 7.57 -7.55 -7.08
N LYS A 42 8.14 -6.73 -6.18
CA LYS A 42 8.34 -7.06 -4.77
C LYS A 42 7.03 -7.31 -4.03
N ILE A 43 6.02 -6.46 -4.23
CA ILE A 43 4.74 -6.56 -3.54
C ILE A 43 3.81 -7.67 -4.09
N GLY A 44 4.28 -8.41 -5.10
CA GLY A 44 3.53 -9.51 -5.71
C GLY A 44 2.39 -9.05 -6.63
N SER A 45 2.57 -7.90 -7.31
CA SER A 45 1.64 -7.44 -8.35
C SER A 45 1.67 -8.39 -9.54
N ASN A 46 0.50 -8.87 -9.96
CA ASN A 46 0.33 -9.71 -11.13
C ASN A 46 -0.09 -8.84 -12.32
N ARG A 47 0.87 -8.51 -13.19
CA ARG A 47 0.64 -7.74 -14.42
C ARG A 47 0.32 -8.69 -15.56
N ARG A 48 -0.85 -8.55 -16.19
CA ARG A 48 -1.22 -9.31 -17.38
C ARG A 48 -1.70 -8.38 -18.50
N LEU A 49 -1.46 -8.75 -19.75
CA LEU A 49 -2.05 -8.08 -20.90
C LEU A 49 -3.32 -8.85 -21.28
N ALA A 50 -4.47 -8.20 -21.18
CA ALA A 50 -5.75 -8.78 -21.53
C ALA A 50 -6.57 -7.75 -22.31
N ALA A 51 -7.18 -8.19 -23.42
CA ALA A 51 -7.96 -7.32 -24.32
C ALA A 51 -7.22 -6.02 -24.76
N GLY A 52 -5.89 -6.10 -24.98
CA GLY A 52 -5.08 -4.93 -25.36
C GLY A 52 -4.86 -3.91 -24.23
N ARG A 53 -5.23 -4.23 -23.00
CA ARG A 53 -5.04 -3.39 -21.81
C ARG A 53 -4.11 -4.06 -20.82
N LEU A 54 -3.36 -3.24 -20.09
CA LEU A 54 -2.59 -3.70 -18.94
C LEU A 54 -3.53 -3.84 -17.74
N GLU A 55 -3.76 -5.08 -17.32
CA GLU A 55 -4.45 -5.39 -16.07
C GLU A 55 -3.42 -5.61 -14.96
N ILE A 56 -3.75 -5.11 -13.77
CA ILE A 56 -2.91 -5.19 -12.59
C ILE A 56 -3.76 -5.63 -11.41
N ASP A 57 -3.42 -6.80 -10.86
CA ASP A 57 -3.99 -7.27 -9.60
C ASP A 57 -2.98 -7.09 -8.46
N PHE A 58 -3.42 -6.51 -7.36
CA PHE A 58 -2.64 -6.38 -6.13
C PHE A 58 -3.00 -7.49 -5.14
N LYS A 59 -2.00 -8.00 -4.43
CA LYS A 59 -2.23 -8.90 -3.28
C LYS A 59 -2.45 -8.09 -2.02
N LYS A 60 -3.08 -8.70 -1.00
CA LYS A 60 -3.09 -8.12 0.35
C LYS A 60 -1.63 -7.99 0.86
N PRO A 61 -1.29 -6.92 1.57
CA PRO A 61 -2.17 -5.82 1.99
C PRO A 61 -2.36 -4.69 0.95
N PHE A 62 -1.59 -4.62 -0.12
CA PHE A 62 -1.60 -3.51 -1.10
C PHE A 62 -2.92 -3.34 -1.87
N ASP A 63 -3.70 -4.40 -2.02
CA ASP A 63 -5.07 -4.32 -2.54
C ASP A 63 -5.97 -3.36 -1.72
N LEU A 64 -5.73 -3.21 -0.42
CA LEU A 64 -6.46 -2.25 0.42
C LEU A 64 -6.16 -0.81 -0.01
N LEU A 65 -4.89 -0.48 -0.25
CA LEU A 65 -4.47 0.85 -0.71
C LEU A 65 -4.99 1.13 -2.11
N ALA A 66 -4.94 0.15 -3.01
CA ALA A 66 -5.42 0.31 -4.38
C ALA A 66 -6.92 0.64 -4.44
N LYS A 67 -7.72 0.04 -3.55
CA LYS A 67 -9.17 0.27 -3.42
C LYS A 67 -9.54 1.49 -2.59
N LEU A 68 -8.57 2.14 -1.93
CA LEU A 68 -8.82 3.31 -1.11
C LEU A 68 -9.31 4.49 -1.98
N PRO A 69 -10.42 5.17 -1.61
CA PRO A 69 -10.92 6.33 -2.35
C PRO A 69 -9.88 7.46 -2.37
N ALA A 70 -9.89 8.27 -3.43
CA ALA A 70 -8.91 9.34 -3.62
C ALA A 70 -9.00 10.41 -2.51
N GLU A 71 -10.20 10.64 -2.01
CA GLU A 71 -10.52 11.58 -0.93
C GLU A 71 -9.82 11.19 0.39
N ALA A 72 -9.63 9.88 0.63
CA ALA A 72 -8.92 9.36 1.79
C ALA A 72 -7.39 9.39 1.64
N ARG A 73 -6.87 9.70 0.44
CA ARG A 73 -5.43 9.79 0.14
C ARG A 73 -4.87 11.22 0.30
N GLY A 74 -5.72 12.19 0.63
CA GLY A 74 -5.29 13.55 0.92
C GLY A 74 -4.36 13.63 2.13
N GLU A 75 -3.60 14.72 2.23
CA GLU A 75 -2.89 15.02 3.47
C GLU A 75 -3.94 15.19 4.58
N ALA A 76 -3.83 14.39 5.63
CA ALA A 76 -4.66 14.57 6.80
C ALA A 76 -4.43 16.01 7.30
N PRO A 77 -5.47 16.84 7.42
CA PRO A 77 -5.36 18.09 8.16
C PRO A 77 -4.73 17.75 9.50
N SER A 78 -3.82 18.60 9.99
CA SER A 78 -3.01 18.35 11.19
C SER A 78 -3.82 17.93 12.43
N GLU A 79 -5.15 18.12 12.40
CA GLU A 79 -6.09 17.75 13.46
C GLU A 79 -7.46 17.24 12.94
N ALA A 80 -7.56 16.61 11.75
CA ALA A 80 -8.85 16.05 11.32
C ALA A 80 -9.07 14.63 11.84
N THR A 81 -10.23 14.42 12.47
CA THR A 81 -10.76 13.13 12.85
C THR A 81 -10.82 12.22 11.60
N ASN A 82 -10.09 11.11 11.60
CA ASN A 82 -10.02 10.12 10.52
C ASN A 82 -11.35 9.32 10.40
N SER A 83 -12.47 10.01 10.25
CA SER A 83 -13.82 9.42 10.24
C SER A 83 -14.08 8.53 9.02
N ILE A 84 -13.31 8.70 7.95
CA ILE A 84 -13.43 7.94 6.69
C ILE A 84 -12.92 6.49 6.86
N TRP A 85 -12.11 6.21 7.88
CA TRP A 85 -11.49 4.90 8.09
C TRP A 85 -12.37 3.90 8.85
N TRP A 86 -13.48 4.34 9.44
CA TRP A 86 -14.24 3.58 10.45
C TRP A 86 -15.73 3.34 10.11
N THR A 87 -16.15 3.65 8.88
CA THR A 87 -17.47 3.26 8.32
C THR A 87 -17.29 2.13 7.34
#